data_AF-A0A3N6GSG8-F1
#
_entry.id   AF-A0A3N6GSG8-F1
#
_cell.length_a   1.000
_cell.length_b   1.000
_cell.length_c   1.000
_cell.angle_alpha   90.00
_cell.angle_beta   90.00
_cell.angle_gamma   90.00
#
_symmetry.space_group_name_H-M   'P 1'
#
loop_
_entity.id
_entity.type
_entity.pdbx_description
1 polymer ?
#
loop_
_entity_poly.entity_id
_entity_poly.type
_entity_poly.pdbx_seq_one_letter_code
_entity_poly.pdbx_strand_id
1 'polypeptide(L)'
;MKIDLTETTSSKINQALVSARRAIGTPAIGMVLTLVIVTDEENAYDALKSAGDASREHPSRIIAVIKRVSRSPRARRDARLDAEVRVGSDAGTGETVVLRLHGELANHAQSVVLPLLLPDAPVVVWWPEGAPADPAKDPLGALAQRRITDTYSAELPLDELAVRAAAYSPGDTDLAWTRITPWRSMLAAALDQQPAQVVGATVEGESDNPSCELLAMWLADRLGVPVERTLSGGPGLTAVRMETKNGVIVLDRADGTLATLSMQNQPDRGVALKRRDTAELLAEELRRLDPDNTYASAVKFGVDRLHAGGEVKAAAAESAGEKAAETKAPAAKKAPAKKAASK
;
A
#
# COMPACT_ATOMS: atom_id res chain seq x y z
N MET A 1 14.76 -29.77 0.58
CA MET A 1 14.78 -30.58 -0.66
C MET A 1 14.35 -29.73 -1.84
N LYS A 2 15.08 -29.84 -2.95
CA LYS A 2 14.83 -29.16 -4.22
C LYS A 2 14.58 -30.16 -5.35
N ILE A 3 13.59 -29.91 -6.21
CA ILE A 3 13.23 -30.72 -7.38
C ILE A 3 13.11 -29.80 -8.59
N ASP A 4 13.96 -29.99 -9.59
CA ASP A 4 13.90 -29.27 -10.86
C ASP A 4 13.06 -30.06 -11.89
N LEU A 5 12.17 -29.37 -12.58
CA LEU A 5 11.24 -29.92 -13.57
C LEU A 5 11.35 -29.10 -14.87
N THR A 6 11.91 -29.69 -15.91
CA THR A 6 11.98 -29.09 -17.25
C THR A 6 10.79 -29.51 -18.10
N GLU A 7 10.31 -28.61 -18.98
CA GLU A 7 9.19 -28.88 -19.91
C GLU A 7 8.00 -29.57 -19.22
N THR A 8 7.53 -28.93 -18.15
CA THR A 8 6.60 -29.49 -17.19
C THR A 8 5.18 -28.95 -17.34
N THR A 9 4.29 -29.40 -16.47
CA THR A 9 2.90 -28.93 -16.37
C THR A 9 2.56 -28.70 -14.91
N SER A 10 1.54 -27.87 -14.62
CA SER A 10 1.07 -27.66 -13.24
C SER A 10 0.66 -28.96 -12.54
N SER A 11 0.16 -29.96 -13.28
CA SER A 11 -0.14 -31.28 -12.71
C SER A 11 1.11 -32.01 -12.22
N LYS A 12 2.20 -32.00 -13.01
CA LYS A 12 3.49 -32.60 -12.61
C LYS A 12 4.11 -31.85 -11.43
N ILE A 13 3.98 -30.53 -11.39
CA ILE A 13 4.43 -29.71 -10.25
C ILE A 13 3.66 -30.07 -8.97
N ASN A 14 2.34 -30.19 -9.03
CA ASN A 14 1.53 -30.64 -7.89
C ASN A 14 1.92 -32.05 -7.41
N GLN A 15 2.19 -32.97 -8.34
CA GLN A 15 2.68 -34.32 -7.99
C GLN A 15 4.05 -34.26 -7.30
N ALA A 16 4.94 -33.36 -7.73
CA ALA A 16 6.23 -33.14 -7.10
C ALA A 16 6.08 -32.56 -5.68
N LEU A 17 5.18 -31.59 -5.47
CA LEU A 17 4.87 -31.04 -4.14
C LEU A 17 4.35 -32.14 -3.19
N VAL A 18 3.39 -32.95 -3.63
CA VAL A 18 2.83 -34.04 -2.81
C VAL A 18 3.90 -35.09 -2.48
N SER A 19 4.70 -35.48 -3.47
CA SER A 19 5.81 -36.42 -3.26
C SER A 19 6.84 -35.85 -2.28
N ALA A 20 7.13 -34.55 -2.40
CA ALA A 20 8.10 -33.88 -1.55
C ALA A 20 7.67 -33.82 -0.08
N ARG A 21 6.41 -33.49 0.19
CA ARG A 21 5.83 -33.54 1.54
C ARG A 21 5.94 -34.92 2.18
N ARG A 22 5.62 -35.96 1.40
CA ARG A 22 5.70 -37.35 1.87
C ARG A 22 7.14 -37.73 2.22
N ALA A 23 8.11 -37.32 1.41
CA ALA A 23 9.53 -37.60 1.66
C ALA A 23 10.05 -36.92 2.94
N ILE A 24 9.53 -35.74 3.28
CA ILE A 24 9.92 -35.00 4.50
C ILE A 24 9.10 -35.44 5.73
N GLY A 25 8.10 -36.30 5.55
CA GLY A 25 7.27 -36.82 6.64
C GLY A 25 6.31 -35.79 7.23
N THR A 26 6.04 -34.68 6.54
CA THR A 26 5.12 -33.63 6.99
C THR A 26 3.88 -33.62 6.10
N PRO A 27 2.75 -34.24 6.52
CA PRO A 27 1.56 -34.40 5.68
C PRO A 27 0.77 -33.10 5.49
N ALA A 28 0.86 -32.16 6.44
CA ALA A 28 0.18 -30.87 6.39
C ALA A 28 1.14 -29.74 6.78
N ILE A 29 1.21 -28.71 5.94
CA ILE A 29 1.91 -27.47 6.26
C ILE A 29 0.81 -26.47 6.61
N GLY A 30 0.86 -25.88 7.80
CA GLY A 30 -0.10 -24.88 8.28
C GLY A 30 0.04 -23.53 7.58
N MET A 31 0.00 -23.54 6.24
CA MET A 31 0.08 -22.34 5.42
C MET A 31 -1.23 -21.57 5.52
N VAL A 32 -1.13 -20.26 5.72
CA VAL A 32 -2.27 -19.37 5.91
C VAL A 32 -2.62 -18.59 4.64
N LEU A 33 -1.76 -18.60 3.62
CA LEU A 33 -1.99 -17.92 2.34
C LEU A 33 -1.13 -18.51 1.20
N THR A 34 -1.49 -18.18 -0.03
CA THR A 34 -0.62 -18.31 -1.21
C THR A 34 -0.10 -16.94 -1.62
N LEU A 35 1.21 -16.73 -1.61
CA LEU A 35 1.86 -15.51 -2.10
C LEU A 35 2.39 -15.76 -3.52
N VAL A 36 1.78 -15.13 -4.50
CA VAL A 36 2.21 -15.15 -5.90
C VAL A 36 3.09 -13.93 -6.15
N ILE A 37 4.34 -14.15 -6.53
CA ILE A 37 5.29 -13.09 -6.87
C ILE A 37 5.38 -13.05 -8.38
N VAL A 38 5.23 -11.88 -8.99
CA VAL A 38 5.37 -11.72 -10.45
C VAL A 38 6.57 -10.84 -10.72
N THR A 39 7.57 -11.41 -11.38
CA THR A 39 8.87 -10.74 -11.58
C THR A 39 9.61 -11.28 -12.81
N ASP A 40 10.80 -10.77 -13.08
CA ASP A 40 11.73 -11.27 -14.08
C ASP A 40 12.85 -12.11 -13.45
N GLU A 41 13.82 -12.55 -14.25
CA GLU A 41 14.92 -13.39 -13.74
C GLU A 41 15.95 -12.60 -12.94
N GLU A 42 16.10 -11.31 -13.21
CA GLU A 42 17.09 -10.43 -12.57
C GLU A 42 16.69 -10.17 -11.12
N ASN A 43 15.42 -9.87 -10.89
CA ASN A 43 14.85 -9.52 -9.59
C ASN A 43 14.34 -10.73 -8.80
N ALA A 44 14.31 -11.92 -9.39
CA ALA A 44 13.74 -13.12 -8.77
C ALA A 44 14.39 -13.49 -7.43
N TYR A 45 15.71 -13.32 -7.31
CA TYR A 45 16.44 -13.70 -6.10
C TYR A 45 16.00 -12.86 -4.90
N ASP A 46 16.02 -11.54 -5.03
CA ASP A 46 15.69 -10.62 -3.94
C ASP A 46 14.21 -10.68 -3.57
N ALA A 47 13.33 -10.87 -4.56
CA ALA A 47 11.90 -11.07 -4.32
C ALA A 47 11.63 -12.38 -3.54
N LEU A 48 12.24 -13.49 -3.94
CA LEU A 48 12.13 -14.78 -3.23
C LEU A 48 12.71 -14.70 -1.82
N LYS A 49 13.84 -14.00 -1.64
CA LYS A 49 14.44 -13.80 -0.32
C LYS A 49 13.48 -13.00 0.58
N SER A 50 12.95 -11.88 0.09
CA SER A 50 12.04 -11.02 0.85
C SER A 50 10.76 -11.76 1.25
N ALA A 51 10.19 -12.53 0.32
CA ALA A 51 9.01 -13.36 0.58
C ALA A 51 9.28 -14.49 1.58
N GLY A 52 10.43 -15.17 1.47
CA GLY A 52 10.84 -16.20 2.43
C GLY A 52 11.14 -15.64 3.82
N ASP A 53 11.62 -14.40 3.91
CA ASP A 53 11.82 -13.71 5.18
C ASP A 53 10.47 -13.32 5.82
N ALA A 54 9.54 -12.78 5.03
CA ALA A 54 8.16 -12.46 5.46
C ALA A 54 7.34 -13.70 5.84
N SER A 55 7.60 -14.86 5.22
CA SER A 55 6.88 -16.10 5.51
C SER A 55 7.16 -16.65 6.90
N ARG A 56 8.17 -16.13 7.62
CA ARG A 56 8.41 -16.49 9.03
C ARG A 56 7.27 -16.02 9.94
N GLU A 57 6.69 -14.85 9.65
CA GLU A 57 5.52 -14.34 10.36
C GLU A 57 4.23 -14.87 9.73
N HIS A 58 4.22 -15.09 8.42
CA HIS A 58 3.05 -15.53 7.65
C HIS A 58 3.35 -16.81 6.85
N PRO A 59 3.28 -18.01 7.45
CA PRO A 59 3.55 -19.27 6.75
C PRO A 59 2.73 -19.37 5.47
N SER A 60 3.39 -19.49 4.33
CA SER A 60 2.74 -19.34 3.02
C SER A 60 3.28 -20.30 1.98
N ARG A 61 2.44 -20.60 0.98
CA ARG A 61 2.93 -21.15 -0.29
C ARG A 61 3.40 -20.00 -1.15
N ILE A 62 4.68 -19.95 -1.48
CA ILE A 62 5.25 -18.95 -2.38
C ILE A 62 5.26 -19.52 -3.80
N ILE A 63 4.67 -18.80 -4.75
CA ILE A 63 4.72 -19.12 -6.18
C ILE A 63 5.37 -17.94 -6.89
N ALA A 64 6.63 -18.05 -7.27
CA ALA A 64 7.31 -17.04 -8.07
C ALA A 64 7.08 -17.32 -9.55
N VAL A 65 6.43 -16.38 -10.25
CA VAL A 65 6.16 -16.40 -11.68
C VAL A 65 7.19 -15.51 -12.37
N ILE A 66 8.21 -16.14 -12.95
CA ILE A 66 9.26 -15.47 -13.72
C ILE A 66 8.86 -15.46 -15.20
N LYS A 67 8.47 -14.28 -15.69
CA LYS A 67 8.08 -14.08 -17.10
C LYS A 67 9.34 -13.80 -17.94
N ARG A 68 9.79 -14.76 -18.74
CA ARG A 68 10.95 -14.56 -19.62
C ARG A 68 10.52 -13.94 -20.95
N VAL A 69 10.75 -12.65 -21.10
CA VAL A 69 10.47 -11.92 -22.35
C VAL A 69 11.37 -12.45 -23.47
N SER A 70 10.76 -13.03 -24.48
CA SER A 70 11.46 -13.59 -25.63
C SER A 70 11.73 -12.52 -26.69
N ARG A 71 13.01 -12.30 -27.03
CA ARG A 71 13.45 -11.25 -27.98
C ARG A 71 13.34 -11.63 -29.46
N SER A 72 13.07 -12.89 -29.79
CA SER A 72 12.94 -13.34 -31.19
C SER A 72 11.53 -13.90 -31.50
N PRO A 73 11.01 -13.73 -32.74
CA PRO A 73 9.72 -14.31 -33.13
C PRO A 73 9.64 -15.84 -33.01
N ARG A 74 10.76 -16.55 -33.21
CA ARG A 74 10.82 -18.01 -33.05
C ARG A 74 10.70 -18.42 -31.59
N ALA A 75 11.46 -17.79 -30.69
CA ALA A 75 11.40 -18.08 -29.26
C ALA A 75 10.04 -17.71 -28.64
N ARG A 76 9.33 -16.72 -29.20
CA ARG A 76 7.96 -16.39 -28.77
C ARG A 76 6.96 -17.53 -28.99
N ARG A 77 7.14 -18.37 -30.02
CA ARG A 77 6.24 -19.48 -30.34
C ARG A 77 6.50 -20.74 -29.51
N ASP A 78 7.62 -20.80 -28.79
CA ASP A 78 8.00 -21.96 -28.01
C ASP A 78 7.45 -21.84 -26.58
N ALA A 79 6.19 -22.24 -26.41
CA ALA A 79 5.50 -22.21 -25.14
C ALA A 79 6.01 -23.34 -24.24
N ARG A 80 6.76 -22.98 -23.20
CA ARG A 80 7.38 -23.91 -22.26
C ARG A 80 7.28 -23.42 -20.83
N LEU A 81 7.11 -24.38 -19.93
CA LEU A 81 7.16 -24.19 -18.49
C LEU A 81 8.32 -24.99 -17.92
N ASP A 82 9.21 -24.32 -17.20
CA ASP A 82 10.10 -24.99 -16.26
C ASP A 82 9.70 -24.61 -14.84
N ALA A 83 9.93 -25.51 -13.90
CA ALA A 83 9.64 -25.26 -12.50
C ALA A 83 10.73 -25.80 -11.58
N GLU A 84 10.90 -25.13 -10.46
CA GLU A 84 11.70 -25.58 -9.34
C GLU A 84 10.80 -25.64 -8.11
N VAL A 85 10.70 -26.83 -7.50
CA VAL A 85 9.92 -27.06 -6.29
C VAL A 85 10.88 -27.18 -5.12
N ARG A 86 10.71 -26.32 -4.12
CA ARG A 86 11.46 -26.32 -2.86
C ARG A 86 10.50 -26.66 -1.72
N VAL A 87 10.90 -27.59 -0.86
CA VAL A 87 10.14 -27.98 0.36
C VAL A 87 11.11 -28.23 1.51
N GLY A 88 10.66 -27.97 2.73
CA GLY A 88 11.46 -28.14 3.96
C GLY A 88 12.50 -27.03 4.09
N SER A 89 13.72 -27.37 4.50
CA SER A 89 14.83 -26.41 4.70
C SER A 89 15.04 -25.43 3.55
N ASP A 90 14.79 -25.88 2.32
CA ASP A 90 15.05 -25.10 1.10
C ASP A 90 13.91 -24.12 0.75
N ALA A 91 12.78 -24.21 1.46
CA ALA A 91 11.61 -23.35 1.28
C ALA A 91 11.28 -22.52 2.53
N GLY A 92 12.19 -22.47 3.50
CA GLY A 92 11.97 -21.76 4.76
C GLY A 92 10.82 -22.39 5.55
N THR A 93 9.78 -21.60 5.82
CA THR A 93 8.62 -21.99 6.64
C THR A 93 7.47 -22.61 5.86
N GLY A 94 7.60 -22.76 4.53
CA GLY A 94 6.52 -23.22 3.67
C GLY A 94 6.98 -24.04 2.47
N GLU A 95 6.33 -23.79 1.33
CA GLU A 95 6.69 -24.37 0.03
C GLU A 95 6.95 -23.25 -0.95
N THR A 96 7.97 -23.41 -1.78
CA THR A 96 8.28 -22.44 -2.82
C THR A 96 8.27 -23.14 -4.16
N VAL A 97 7.47 -22.62 -5.09
CA VAL A 97 7.46 -23.03 -6.49
C VAL A 97 7.97 -21.86 -7.33
N VAL A 98 9.09 -22.04 -8.01
CA VAL A 98 9.62 -21.05 -8.96
C VAL A 98 9.24 -21.51 -10.36
N LEU A 99 8.39 -20.76 -11.03
CA LEU A 99 7.90 -21.01 -12.38
C LEU A 99 8.64 -20.11 -13.36
N ARG A 100 9.24 -20.69 -14.40
CA ARG A 100 9.84 -19.94 -15.50
C ARG A 100 9.00 -20.16 -16.75
N LEU A 101 8.35 -19.10 -17.20
CA LEU A 101 7.42 -19.13 -18.32
C LEU A 101 8.10 -18.58 -19.57
N HIS A 102 8.04 -19.35 -20.64
CA HIS A 102 8.66 -19.04 -21.93
C HIS A 102 7.61 -18.89 -23.03
N GLY A 103 7.94 -18.09 -24.04
CA GLY A 103 7.10 -17.89 -25.21
C GLY A 103 5.71 -17.36 -24.87
N GLU A 104 4.70 -17.82 -25.61
CA GLU A 104 3.29 -17.45 -25.43
C GLU A 104 2.74 -17.79 -24.03
N LEU A 105 3.33 -18.77 -23.34
CA LEU A 105 2.89 -19.14 -21.99
C LEU A 105 3.02 -18.00 -20.99
N ALA A 106 3.98 -17.09 -21.17
CA ALA A 106 4.15 -15.91 -20.30
C ALA A 106 2.91 -15.01 -20.25
N ASN A 107 2.06 -15.04 -21.29
CA ASN A 107 0.79 -14.31 -21.36
C ASN A 107 -0.39 -15.06 -20.71
N HIS A 108 -0.19 -16.30 -20.30
CA HIS A 108 -1.20 -17.20 -19.73
C HIS A 108 -0.79 -17.71 -18.34
N ALA A 109 -0.04 -16.90 -17.59
CA ALA A 109 0.50 -17.27 -16.29
C ALA A 109 -0.58 -17.71 -15.27
N GLN A 110 -1.75 -17.08 -15.30
CA GLN A 110 -2.90 -17.42 -14.46
C GLN A 110 -3.35 -18.87 -14.62
N SER A 111 -3.28 -19.42 -15.83
CA SER A 111 -3.67 -20.82 -16.09
C SER A 111 -2.67 -21.81 -15.48
N VAL A 112 -1.41 -21.41 -15.34
CA VAL A 112 -0.37 -22.22 -14.69
C VAL A 112 -0.51 -22.14 -13.16
N VAL A 113 -0.77 -20.94 -12.64
CA VAL A 113 -0.84 -20.65 -11.19
C VAL A 113 -2.10 -21.18 -10.53
N LEU A 114 -3.28 -21.03 -11.16
CA LEU A 114 -4.58 -21.43 -10.62
C LEU A 114 -4.60 -22.85 -10.00
N PRO A 115 -4.14 -23.92 -10.67
CA PRO A 115 -4.11 -25.26 -10.09
C PRO A 115 -3.08 -25.47 -8.97
N LEU A 116 -2.15 -24.52 -8.75
CA LEU A 116 -1.12 -24.57 -7.71
C LEU A 116 -1.52 -23.77 -6.46
N LEU A 117 -2.65 -23.06 -6.49
CA LEU A 117 -3.17 -22.33 -5.34
C LEU A 117 -3.60 -23.29 -4.22
N LEU A 118 -3.57 -22.80 -2.99
CA LEU A 118 -4.21 -23.49 -1.87
C LEU A 118 -5.74 -23.29 -1.96
N PRO A 119 -6.55 -24.35 -1.87
CA PRO A 119 -7.99 -24.27 -2.14
C PRO A 119 -8.77 -23.37 -1.16
N ASP A 120 -8.34 -23.31 0.11
CA ASP A 120 -9.06 -22.61 1.18
C ASP A 120 -8.25 -21.46 1.82
N ALA A 121 -7.16 -21.03 1.17
CA ALA A 121 -6.32 -19.95 1.66
C ALA A 121 -6.40 -18.73 0.73
N PRO A 122 -6.37 -17.51 1.27
CA PRO A 122 -6.30 -16.31 0.46
C PRO A 122 -5.04 -16.29 -0.41
N VAL A 123 -5.19 -15.67 -1.56
CA VAL A 123 -4.16 -15.42 -2.57
C VAL A 123 -3.78 -13.95 -2.50
N VAL A 124 -2.49 -13.72 -2.34
CA VAL A 124 -1.87 -12.40 -2.41
C VAL A 124 -1.00 -12.39 -3.65
N VAL A 125 -1.15 -11.39 -4.52
CA VAL A 125 -0.24 -11.18 -5.65
C VAL A 125 0.61 -9.96 -5.36
N TRP A 126 1.91 -10.09 -5.54
CA TRP A 126 2.89 -9.03 -5.36
C TRP A 126 3.73 -8.85 -6.62
N TRP A 127 3.79 -7.60 -7.09
CA TRP A 127 4.72 -7.14 -8.11
C TRP A 127 5.78 -6.28 -7.42
N PRO A 128 7.01 -6.80 -7.22
CA PRO A 128 8.13 -6.00 -6.72
C PRO A 128 8.41 -4.81 -7.65
N GLU A 129 8.29 -5.06 -8.96
CA GLU A 129 8.52 -4.12 -10.04
C GLU A 129 7.58 -4.45 -11.21
N GLY A 130 7.44 -3.52 -12.17
CA GLY A 130 6.71 -3.78 -13.41
C GLY A 130 5.23 -4.15 -13.20
N ALA A 131 4.59 -3.55 -12.19
CA ALA A 131 3.19 -3.80 -11.91
C ALA A 131 2.29 -3.39 -13.10
N PRO A 132 1.25 -4.16 -13.44
CA PRO A 132 0.29 -3.78 -14.49
C PRO A 132 -0.42 -2.47 -14.10
N ALA A 133 -0.83 -1.66 -15.09
CA ALA A 133 -1.52 -0.39 -14.83
C ALA A 133 -2.80 -0.55 -13.99
N ASP A 134 -3.52 -1.66 -14.19
CA ASP A 134 -4.68 -2.05 -13.39
C ASP A 134 -4.44 -3.45 -12.80
N PRO A 135 -3.94 -3.55 -11.56
CA PRO A 135 -3.69 -4.83 -10.90
C PRO A 135 -4.94 -5.70 -10.79
N ALA A 136 -6.13 -5.12 -10.62
CA ALA A 136 -7.36 -5.90 -10.47
C ALA A 136 -7.79 -6.55 -11.80
N LYS A 137 -7.46 -5.95 -12.95
CA LYS A 137 -7.74 -6.51 -14.28
C LYS A 137 -6.63 -7.41 -14.83
N ASP A 138 -5.45 -7.43 -14.21
CA ASP A 138 -4.41 -8.39 -14.58
C ASP A 138 -4.89 -9.83 -14.32
N PRO A 139 -4.66 -10.79 -15.23
CA PRO A 139 -5.15 -12.16 -15.06
C PRO A 139 -4.67 -12.86 -13.78
N LEU A 140 -3.47 -12.55 -13.27
CA LEU A 140 -3.02 -13.06 -11.97
C LEU A 140 -3.64 -12.26 -10.83
N GLY A 141 -3.72 -10.94 -10.95
CA GLY A 141 -4.34 -10.08 -9.95
C GLY A 141 -5.82 -10.38 -9.71
N ALA A 142 -6.56 -10.79 -10.74
CA ALA A 142 -7.95 -11.23 -10.64
C ALA A 142 -8.14 -12.48 -9.76
N LEU A 143 -7.08 -13.26 -9.51
CA LEU A 143 -7.11 -14.41 -8.58
C LEU A 143 -6.96 -13.98 -7.12
N ALA A 144 -6.53 -12.74 -6.86
CA ALA A 144 -6.04 -12.30 -5.56
C ALA A 144 -7.05 -11.47 -4.78
N GLN A 145 -7.14 -11.72 -3.47
CA GLN A 145 -7.84 -10.84 -2.54
C GLN A 145 -7.02 -9.59 -2.24
N ARG A 146 -5.69 -9.73 -2.17
CA ARG A 146 -4.74 -8.63 -1.93
C ARG A 146 -3.77 -8.51 -3.10
N ARG A 147 -3.57 -7.28 -3.59
CA ARG A 147 -2.65 -6.96 -4.69
C ARG A 147 -1.68 -5.89 -4.22
N ILE A 148 -0.40 -6.23 -4.20
CA ILE A 148 0.67 -5.40 -3.64
C ILE A 148 1.56 -4.93 -4.79
N THR A 149 1.73 -3.61 -4.90
CA THR A 149 2.69 -2.98 -5.83
C THR A 149 3.76 -2.22 -5.04
N ASP A 150 4.80 -1.72 -5.71
CA ASP A 150 5.80 -0.85 -5.08
C ASP A 150 6.21 0.27 -6.03
N THR A 151 5.44 1.37 -6.01
CA THR A 151 5.72 2.58 -6.81
C THR A 151 7.11 3.15 -6.52
N TYR A 152 7.65 2.98 -5.31
CA TYR A 152 8.97 3.48 -4.95
C TYR A 152 10.10 2.83 -5.78
N SER A 153 9.91 1.60 -6.23
CA SER A 153 10.90 0.85 -7.01
C SER A 153 10.72 1.02 -8.53
N ALA A 154 9.75 1.84 -8.96
CA ALA A 154 9.54 2.12 -10.38
C ALA A 154 10.55 3.11 -10.94
N GLU A 155 10.75 3.08 -12.26
CA GLU A 155 11.62 4.05 -12.97
C GLU A 155 11.10 5.49 -12.84
N LEU A 156 9.77 5.66 -12.89
CA LEU A 156 9.08 6.94 -12.71
C LEU A 156 8.03 6.81 -11.57
N PRO A 157 8.46 6.90 -10.30
CA PRO A 157 7.60 6.60 -9.16
C PRO A 157 6.32 7.44 -9.06
N LEU A 158 6.40 8.72 -9.39
CA LEU A 158 5.25 9.63 -9.31
C LEU A 158 4.23 9.38 -10.43
N ASP A 159 4.69 9.03 -11.62
CA ASP A 159 3.81 8.65 -12.73
C ASP A 159 3.09 7.33 -12.41
N GLU A 160 3.81 6.35 -11.86
CA GLU A 160 3.20 5.10 -11.41
C GLU A 160 2.21 5.30 -10.26
N LEU A 161 2.49 6.23 -9.33
CA LEU A 161 1.55 6.60 -8.28
C LEU A 161 0.25 7.19 -8.86
N ALA A 162 0.35 8.03 -9.88
CA ALA A 162 -0.82 8.57 -10.58
C ALA A 162 -1.62 7.46 -11.29
N VAL A 163 -0.94 6.48 -11.88
CA VAL A 163 -1.58 5.28 -12.45
C VAL A 163 -2.31 4.48 -11.36
N ARG A 164 -1.69 4.26 -10.19
CA ARG A 164 -2.33 3.59 -9.04
C ARG A 164 -3.60 4.33 -8.60
N ALA A 165 -3.54 5.65 -8.51
CA ALA A 165 -4.68 6.48 -8.13
C ALA A 165 -5.86 6.33 -9.12
N ALA A 166 -5.57 6.34 -10.42
CA ALA A 166 -6.58 6.23 -11.47
C ALA A 166 -7.23 4.83 -11.55
N ALA A 167 -6.48 3.77 -11.26
CA ALA A 167 -6.92 2.39 -11.41
C ALA A 167 -7.30 1.68 -10.10
N TYR A 168 -7.28 2.38 -8.96
CA TYR A 168 -7.48 1.77 -7.64
C TYR A 168 -8.75 0.90 -7.56
N SER A 169 -8.57 -0.32 -7.07
CA SER A 169 -9.63 -1.25 -6.69
C SER A 169 -9.48 -1.75 -5.25
N PRO A 170 -10.58 -2.07 -4.53
CA PRO A 170 -10.51 -2.65 -3.19
C PRO A 170 -9.62 -3.90 -3.15
N GLY A 171 -8.67 -3.95 -2.22
CA GLY A 171 -7.65 -5.00 -2.12
C GLY A 171 -6.28 -4.58 -2.68
N ASP A 172 -6.21 -3.48 -3.44
CA ASP A 172 -4.94 -2.89 -3.88
C ASP A 172 -4.22 -2.19 -2.72
N THR A 173 -2.90 -2.24 -2.74
CA THR A 173 -1.99 -1.47 -1.89
C THR A 173 -0.67 -1.26 -2.58
N ASP A 174 0.09 -0.31 -2.05
CA ASP A 174 1.42 -0.03 -2.51
C ASP A 174 2.39 0.01 -1.33
N LEU A 175 3.56 -0.60 -1.47
CA LEU A 175 4.57 -0.62 -0.41
C LEU A 175 5.07 0.78 -0.05
N ALA A 176 4.95 1.80 -0.93
CA ALA A 176 5.21 3.19 -0.54
C ALA A 176 4.26 3.68 0.57
N TRP A 177 3.00 3.21 0.60
CA TRP A 177 2.06 3.50 1.67
C TRP A 177 2.43 2.79 2.98
N THR A 178 2.84 1.52 2.85
CA THR A 178 3.34 0.73 3.97
C THR A 178 4.58 1.39 4.57
N ARG A 179 5.52 1.90 3.76
CA ARG A 179 6.76 2.55 4.23
C ARG A 179 6.51 3.69 5.23
N ILE A 180 5.36 4.36 5.15
CA ILE A 180 5.00 5.47 6.05
C ILE A 180 4.06 5.09 7.18
N THR A 181 3.71 3.81 7.38
CA THR A 181 2.92 3.39 8.56
C THR A 181 3.51 3.91 9.87
N PRO A 182 4.83 3.81 10.14
CA PRO A 182 5.41 4.34 11.38
C PRO A 182 5.28 5.87 11.51
N TRP A 183 5.44 6.60 10.40
CA TRP A 183 5.26 8.05 10.35
C TRP A 183 3.83 8.45 10.68
N ARG A 184 2.85 7.82 10.01
CA ARG A 184 1.42 8.05 10.23
C ARG A 184 1.04 7.77 11.68
N SER A 185 1.48 6.63 12.23
CA SER A 185 1.23 6.26 13.62
C SER A 185 1.81 7.28 14.61
N MET A 186 3.04 7.75 14.37
CA MET A 186 3.68 8.71 15.28
C MET A 186 3.02 10.09 15.23
N LEU A 187 2.63 10.56 14.05
CA LEU A 187 1.93 11.84 13.88
C LEU A 187 0.54 11.81 14.52
N ALA A 188 -0.21 10.71 14.34
CA ALA A 188 -1.50 10.52 15.00
C ALA A 188 -1.34 10.50 16.53
N ALA A 189 -0.38 9.74 17.05
CA ALA A 189 -0.11 9.66 18.48
C ALA A 189 0.32 11.02 19.08
N ALA A 190 1.05 11.85 18.33
CA ALA A 190 1.41 13.20 18.76
C ALA A 190 0.18 14.10 18.92
N LEU A 191 -0.77 14.03 17.97
CA LEU A 191 -2.03 14.77 18.03
C LEU A 191 -2.96 14.27 19.15
N ASP A 192 -2.96 12.96 19.43
CA ASP A 192 -3.72 12.40 20.55
C ASP A 192 -3.19 12.88 21.92
N GLN A 193 -1.88 13.05 22.04
CA GLN A 193 -1.24 13.54 23.28
C GLN A 193 -1.41 15.04 23.49
N GLN A 194 -1.35 15.83 22.42
CA GLN A 194 -1.56 17.27 22.48
C GLN A 194 -2.65 17.68 21.48
N PRO A 195 -3.93 17.49 21.86
CA PRO A 195 -5.05 17.86 21.00
C PRO A 195 -4.99 19.35 20.66
N ALA A 196 -4.69 19.64 19.40
CA ALA A 196 -4.59 20.99 18.89
C ALA A 196 -5.16 21.04 17.47
N GLN A 197 -5.77 22.17 17.12
CA GLN A 197 -6.23 22.38 15.76
C GLN A 197 -5.02 22.62 14.86
N VAL A 198 -4.74 21.66 13.98
CA VAL A 198 -3.77 21.83 12.89
C VAL A 198 -4.35 22.83 11.88
N VAL A 199 -3.50 23.75 11.41
CA VAL A 199 -3.85 24.79 10.43
C VAL A 199 -3.11 24.62 9.11
N GLY A 200 -2.00 23.91 9.11
CA GLY A 200 -1.22 23.55 7.92
C GLY A 200 -0.19 22.47 8.25
N ALA A 201 0.38 21.85 7.22
CA ALA A 201 1.51 20.95 7.41
C ALA A 201 2.50 21.04 6.25
N THR A 202 3.74 20.66 6.52
CA THR A 202 4.80 20.51 5.54
C THR A 202 5.37 19.10 5.65
N VAL A 203 5.49 18.42 4.51
CA VAL A 203 6.15 17.12 4.39
C VAL A 203 7.43 17.35 3.60
N GLU A 204 8.56 16.85 4.10
CA GLU A 204 9.89 17.06 3.51
C GLU A 204 10.54 15.73 3.15
N GLY A 205 11.08 15.63 1.95
CA GLY A 205 11.74 14.43 1.46
C GLY A 205 12.28 14.62 0.06
N GLU A 206 12.86 13.56 -0.49
CA GLU A 206 13.30 13.51 -1.90
C GLU A 206 12.16 13.86 -2.88
N SER A 207 12.52 14.43 -4.04
CA SER A 207 11.58 14.92 -5.06
C SER A 207 10.60 13.85 -5.51
N ASP A 208 11.13 12.69 -5.89
CA ASP A 208 10.38 11.67 -6.61
C ASP A 208 9.93 10.53 -5.67
N ASN A 209 9.71 10.85 -4.39
CA ASN A 209 9.36 9.85 -3.40
C ASN A 209 7.84 9.72 -3.21
N PRO A 210 7.20 8.65 -3.70
CA PRO A 210 5.75 8.47 -3.61
C PRO A 210 5.24 8.35 -2.18
N SER A 211 6.10 7.95 -1.23
CA SER A 211 5.75 7.91 0.19
C SER A 211 5.51 9.31 0.76
N CYS A 212 6.23 10.33 0.27
CA CYS A 212 6.04 11.70 0.72
C CYS A 212 4.73 12.27 0.17
N GLU A 213 4.40 12.00 -1.09
CA GLU A 213 3.13 12.39 -1.70
C GLU A 213 1.94 11.73 -1.00
N LEU A 214 2.01 10.43 -0.76
CA LEU A 214 0.99 9.68 -0.04
C LEU A 214 0.77 10.21 1.39
N LEU A 215 1.85 10.59 2.09
CA LEU A 215 1.75 11.15 3.44
C LEU A 215 1.11 12.54 3.42
N ALA A 216 1.51 13.39 2.48
CA ALA A 216 0.93 14.72 2.31
C ALA A 216 -0.56 14.64 1.98
N MET A 217 -0.94 13.78 1.03
CA MET A 217 -2.33 13.53 0.65
C MET A 217 -3.16 12.99 1.83
N TRP A 218 -2.60 12.08 2.62
CA TRP A 218 -3.27 11.58 3.83
C TRP A 218 -3.49 12.66 4.89
N LEU A 219 -2.49 13.51 5.15
CA LEU A 219 -2.63 14.62 6.10
C LEU A 219 -3.67 15.63 5.62
N ALA A 220 -3.62 16.02 4.34
CA ALA A 220 -4.58 16.95 3.76
C ALA A 220 -6.02 16.41 3.84
N ASP A 221 -6.21 15.14 3.48
CA ASP A 221 -7.50 14.45 3.54
C ASP A 221 -8.06 14.35 4.97
N ARG A 222 -7.23 13.92 5.93
CA ARG A 222 -7.68 13.69 7.31
C ARG A 222 -7.89 14.97 8.12
N LEU A 223 -7.08 16.00 7.87
CA LEU A 223 -7.10 17.24 8.66
C LEU A 223 -7.90 18.37 7.98
N GLY A 224 -8.12 18.29 6.67
CA GLY A 224 -8.77 19.35 5.89
C GLY A 224 -8.01 20.67 6.00
N VAL A 225 -6.68 20.62 5.82
CA VAL A 225 -5.75 21.74 5.88
C VAL A 225 -4.83 21.72 4.66
N PRO A 226 -4.28 22.86 4.23
CA PRO A 226 -3.24 22.87 3.21
C PRO A 226 -2.01 22.10 3.69
N VAL A 227 -1.43 21.31 2.79
CA VAL A 227 -0.17 20.59 3.03
C VAL A 227 0.81 20.93 1.92
N GLU A 228 2.02 21.34 2.30
CA GLU A 228 3.09 21.65 1.36
C GLU A 228 4.11 20.50 1.27
N ARG A 229 4.61 20.28 0.06
CA ARG A 229 5.73 19.38 -0.23
C ARG A 229 7.00 20.19 -0.42
N THR A 230 8.01 19.90 0.38
CA THR A 230 9.34 20.51 0.24
C THR A 230 10.41 19.45 -0.01
N LEU A 231 11.45 19.86 -0.74
CA LEU A 231 12.60 19.02 -1.06
C LEU A 231 13.57 19.01 0.12
N SER A 232 14.11 17.84 0.44
CA SER A 232 15.24 17.69 1.35
C SER A 232 16.35 16.85 0.72
N GLY A 233 17.54 16.87 1.34
CA GLY A 233 18.69 16.09 0.87
C GLY A 233 18.55 14.57 1.06
N GLY A 234 17.44 14.10 1.60
CA GLY A 234 17.19 12.68 1.84
C GLY A 234 18.02 12.09 2.99
N PRO A 235 18.00 10.75 3.15
CA PRO A 235 17.34 9.80 2.24
C PRO A 235 15.84 9.63 2.51
N GLY A 236 15.05 9.55 1.45
CA GLY A 236 13.61 9.35 1.50
C GLY A 236 12.83 10.50 2.15
N LEU A 237 11.83 10.16 2.97
CA LEU A 237 11.10 11.10 3.82
C LEU A 237 11.97 11.49 5.02
N THR A 238 12.18 12.79 5.22
CA THR A 238 13.08 13.31 6.27
C THR A 238 12.34 14.03 7.37
N ALA A 239 11.26 14.75 7.09
CA ALA A 239 10.54 15.47 8.14
C ALA A 239 9.06 15.69 7.83
N VAL A 240 8.28 15.87 8.90
CA VAL A 240 6.92 16.38 8.85
C VAL A 240 6.77 17.46 9.92
N ARG A 241 6.25 18.63 9.52
CA ARG A 241 5.98 19.76 10.40
C ARG A 241 4.48 20.05 10.34
N MET A 242 3.78 19.94 11.45
CA MET A 242 2.36 20.30 11.55
C MET A 242 2.24 21.59 12.35
N GLU A 243 1.74 22.64 11.70
CA GLU A 243 1.46 23.91 12.34
C GLU A 243 0.12 23.82 13.07
N THR A 244 0.12 24.13 14.37
CA THR A 244 -1.09 24.15 15.18
C THR A 244 -1.27 25.51 15.84
N LYS A 245 -2.48 25.80 16.30
CA LYS A 245 -2.75 27.02 17.09
C LYS A 245 -1.94 27.13 18.39
N ASN A 246 -1.39 26.02 18.87
CA ASN A 246 -0.69 25.91 20.15
C ASN A 246 0.82 25.65 19.98
N GLY A 247 1.37 25.86 18.77
CA GLY A 247 2.77 25.59 18.45
C GLY A 247 2.92 24.55 17.35
N VAL A 248 4.16 24.25 16.98
CA VAL A 248 4.48 23.31 15.89
C VAL A 248 4.77 21.93 16.46
N ILE A 249 4.26 20.89 15.80
CA ILE A 249 4.65 19.50 16.02
C ILE A 249 5.61 19.12 14.90
N VAL A 250 6.83 18.71 15.25
CA VAL A 250 7.86 18.34 14.28
C VAL A 250 8.29 16.91 14.51
N LEU A 251 8.25 16.10 13.46
CA LEU A 251 8.85 14.78 13.42
C LEU A 251 9.98 14.81 12.39
N ASP A 252 11.22 14.81 12.84
CA ASP A 252 12.40 15.01 12.01
C ASP A 252 13.34 13.80 12.10
N ARG A 253 13.74 13.24 10.96
CA ARG A 253 14.64 12.09 10.82
C ARG A 253 15.76 12.44 9.85
N ALA A 254 16.69 13.26 10.30
CA ALA A 254 17.82 13.72 9.49
C ALA A 254 18.78 12.60 9.02
N ASP A 255 18.99 11.54 9.82
CA ASP A 255 20.00 10.50 9.53
C ASP A 255 19.42 9.18 8.99
N GLY A 256 18.11 9.10 8.78
CA GLY A 256 17.42 7.90 8.29
C GLY A 256 17.19 6.79 9.31
N THR A 257 17.58 6.96 10.58
CA THR A 257 17.47 5.92 11.62
C THR A 257 16.62 6.35 12.81
N LEU A 258 17.04 7.39 13.54
CA LEU A 258 16.36 7.89 14.72
C LEU A 258 15.69 9.21 14.35
N ALA A 259 14.39 9.29 14.60
CA ALA A 259 13.68 10.55 14.48
C ALA A 259 13.57 11.23 15.84
N THR A 260 13.46 12.55 15.82
CA THR A 260 13.13 13.38 16.96
C THR A 260 11.69 13.88 16.79
N LEU A 261 10.83 13.56 17.76
CA LEU A 261 9.53 14.22 17.91
C LEU A 261 9.71 15.41 18.85
N SER A 262 9.43 16.61 18.34
CA SER A 262 9.42 17.87 19.08
C SER A 262 8.00 18.43 19.13
N MET A 263 7.55 18.78 20.33
CA MET A 263 6.23 19.39 20.55
C MET A 263 6.37 20.56 21.52
N GLN A 264 5.61 21.62 21.30
CA GLN A 264 5.66 22.81 22.13
C GLN A 264 5.39 22.49 23.61
N ASN A 265 6.27 22.96 24.50
CA ASN A 265 6.22 22.75 25.95
C ASN A 265 6.35 21.28 26.39
N GLN A 266 6.87 20.41 25.53
CA GLN A 266 7.24 19.04 25.88
C GLN A 266 8.72 18.80 25.55
N PRO A 267 9.40 17.92 26.30
CA PRO A 267 10.76 17.52 25.95
C PRO A 267 10.75 16.74 24.64
N ASP A 268 11.81 16.92 23.86
CA ASP A 268 12.05 16.15 22.64
C ASP A 268 12.16 14.66 22.96
N ARG A 269 11.61 13.83 22.06
CA ARG A 269 11.61 12.37 22.21
C ARG A 269 12.23 11.71 21.01
N GLY A 270 13.19 10.82 21.24
CA GLY A 270 13.69 9.92 20.21
C GLY A 270 12.64 8.87 19.85
N VAL A 271 12.42 8.66 18.56
CA VAL A 271 11.50 7.69 18.00
C VAL A 271 12.25 6.81 17.01
N ALA A 272 12.18 5.50 17.18
CA ALA A 272 12.73 4.56 16.24
C ALA A 272 11.92 4.60 14.93
N LEU A 273 12.44 5.31 13.94
CA LEU A 273 11.84 5.46 12.62
C LEU A 273 12.82 4.97 11.55
N LYS A 274 13.42 3.80 11.77
CA LYS A 274 14.34 3.20 10.81
C LYS A 274 13.64 2.95 9.47
N ARG A 275 14.39 3.08 8.37
CA ARG A 275 13.94 2.58 7.06
C ARG A 275 13.76 1.07 7.15
N ARG A 276 12.66 0.59 6.58
CA ARG A 276 12.26 -0.83 6.60
C ARG A 276 12.60 -1.48 5.28
N ASP A 277 13.06 -2.72 5.33
CA ASP A 277 13.32 -3.52 4.15
C ASP A 277 12.01 -4.08 3.56
N THR A 278 12.10 -4.64 2.36
CA THR A 278 10.93 -5.19 1.64
C THR A 278 10.27 -6.35 2.39
N ALA A 279 11.03 -7.14 3.17
CA ALA A 279 10.49 -8.25 3.94
C ALA A 279 9.61 -7.76 5.10
N GLU A 280 10.06 -6.73 5.84
CA GLU A 280 9.28 -6.09 6.90
C GLU A 280 7.99 -5.45 6.36
N LEU A 281 8.06 -4.80 5.20
CA LEU A 281 6.91 -4.18 4.55
C LEU A 281 5.91 -5.24 4.06
N LEU A 282 6.40 -6.29 3.40
CA LEU A 282 5.57 -7.38 2.93
C LEU A 282 4.89 -8.10 4.10
N ALA A 283 5.62 -8.39 5.19
CA ALA A 283 5.04 -8.99 6.38
C ALA A 283 3.90 -8.13 6.95
N GLU A 284 4.06 -6.80 7.01
CA GLU A 284 2.98 -5.91 7.44
C GLU A 284 1.71 -6.03 6.57
N GLU A 285 1.88 -6.04 5.24
CA GLU A 285 0.76 -6.16 4.30
C GLU A 285 0.06 -7.54 4.36
N LEU A 286 0.76 -8.57 4.82
CA LEU A 286 0.20 -9.92 4.98
C LEU A 286 -0.57 -10.10 6.31
N ARG A 287 -0.44 -9.19 7.29
CA ARG A 287 -1.20 -9.24 8.56
C ARG A 287 -2.68 -8.97 8.38
N ARG A 288 -3.05 -8.14 7.40
CA ARG A 288 -4.44 -7.76 7.15
C ARG A 288 -4.70 -7.68 5.66
N LEU A 289 -5.59 -8.55 5.19
CA LEU A 289 -5.91 -8.69 3.77
C LEU A 289 -7.16 -7.91 3.34
N ASP A 290 -7.90 -7.34 4.29
CA ASP A 290 -9.05 -6.47 3.98
C ASP A 290 -8.60 -5.23 3.20
N PRO A 291 -9.50 -4.62 2.40
CA PRO A 291 -9.23 -3.32 1.79
C PRO A 291 -8.82 -2.25 2.80
N ASP A 292 -7.70 -1.58 2.55
CA ASP A 292 -7.28 -0.40 3.31
C ASP A 292 -8.00 0.84 2.79
N ASN A 293 -9.09 1.22 3.48
CA ASN A 293 -9.86 2.42 3.15
C ASN A 293 -9.08 3.72 3.37
N THR A 294 -8.05 3.72 4.22
CA THR A 294 -7.22 4.92 4.43
C THR A 294 -6.26 5.11 3.27
N TYR A 295 -5.64 4.03 2.79
CA TYR A 295 -4.88 4.06 1.54
C TYR A 295 -5.78 4.49 0.38
N ALA A 296 -6.97 3.90 0.24
CA ALA A 296 -7.93 4.24 -0.80
C ALA A 296 -8.26 5.74 -0.84
N SER A 297 -8.45 6.36 0.34
CA SER A 297 -8.73 7.78 0.47
C SER A 297 -7.51 8.63 0.09
N ALA A 298 -6.34 8.28 0.62
CA ALA A 298 -5.10 9.01 0.38
C ALA A 298 -4.67 8.97 -1.10
N VAL A 299 -4.66 7.78 -1.72
CA VAL A 299 -4.23 7.62 -3.12
C VAL A 299 -5.20 8.31 -4.09
N LYS A 300 -6.50 8.36 -3.76
CA LYS A 300 -7.52 9.07 -4.55
C LYS A 300 -7.60 10.56 -4.24
N PHE A 301 -6.89 11.05 -3.22
CA PHE A 301 -6.90 12.46 -2.88
C PHE A 301 -6.33 13.29 -4.04
N GLY A 302 -5.20 12.88 -4.60
CA GLY A 302 -4.58 13.58 -5.72
C GLY A 302 -3.81 14.83 -5.28
N VAL A 303 -2.63 15.00 -5.88
CA VAL A 303 -1.65 16.02 -5.52
C VAL A 303 -2.18 17.44 -5.73
N ASP A 304 -3.03 17.64 -6.74
CA ASP A 304 -3.61 18.96 -7.06
C ASP A 304 -4.44 19.57 -5.92
N ARG A 305 -4.95 18.74 -5.00
CA ARG A 305 -5.77 19.18 -3.87
C ARG A 305 -4.98 19.52 -2.61
N LEU A 306 -3.66 19.33 -2.59
CA LEU A 306 -2.82 19.54 -1.40
C LEU A 306 -2.91 20.96 -0.85
N HIS A 307 -3.03 21.97 -1.71
CA HIS A 307 -3.13 23.37 -1.30
C HIS A 307 -4.56 23.88 -1.07
N ALA A 308 -5.59 23.11 -1.48
CA ALA A 308 -6.99 23.55 -1.50
C ALA A 308 -7.66 23.58 -0.11
N GLY A 309 -7.03 22.99 0.92
CA GLY A 309 -7.61 22.90 2.27
C GLY A 309 -7.94 24.24 2.94
N GLY A 310 -7.36 25.34 2.47
CA GLY A 310 -7.71 26.70 2.92
C GLY A 310 -9.04 27.21 2.35
N GLU A 311 -9.36 26.87 1.11
CA GLU A 311 -10.55 27.39 0.40
C GLU A 311 -11.84 26.66 0.81
N VAL A 312 -11.75 25.36 1.10
CA VAL A 312 -12.92 24.55 1.50
C VAL A 312 -13.49 25.00 2.86
N LYS A 313 -12.64 25.43 3.80
CA LYS A 313 -13.09 26.03 5.07
C LYS A 313 -13.70 27.42 4.89
N ALA A 314 -13.19 28.22 3.95
CA ALA A 314 -13.76 29.54 3.63
C ALA A 314 -15.16 29.40 3.01
N ALA A 315 -15.34 28.51 2.03
CA ALA A 315 -16.64 28.26 1.40
C ALA A 315 -17.67 27.64 2.36
N ALA A 316 -17.23 26.75 3.28
CA ALA A 316 -18.10 26.20 4.32
C ALA A 316 -18.50 27.26 5.37
N ALA A 317 -17.59 28.19 5.71
CA ALA A 317 -17.89 29.30 6.62
C ALA A 317 -18.80 30.37 5.98
N GLU A 318 -18.62 30.67 4.70
CA GLU A 318 -19.47 31.58 3.93
C GLU A 318 -20.89 31.03 3.79
N SER A 319 -21.05 29.75 3.42
CA SER A 319 -22.37 29.12 3.32
C SER A 319 -23.10 28.96 4.66
N ALA A 320 -22.36 28.87 5.77
CA ALA A 320 -22.91 28.88 7.13
C ALA A 320 -23.30 30.30 7.60
N GLY A 321 -22.53 31.33 7.20
CA GLY A 321 -22.83 32.74 7.43
C GLY A 321 -24.07 33.21 6.67
N GLU A 322 -24.24 32.75 5.42
CA GLU A 322 -25.37 33.10 4.56
C GLU A 322 -26.69 32.48 5.07
N LYS A 323 -26.65 31.22 5.54
CA LYS A 323 -27.82 30.57 6.19
C LYS A 323 -28.21 31.21 7.53
N ALA A 324 -27.25 31.79 8.25
CA ALA A 324 -27.52 32.51 9.51
C ALA A 324 -28.08 33.91 9.28
N ALA A 325 -27.81 34.54 8.13
CA ALA A 325 -28.35 35.84 7.74
C ALA A 325 -29.82 35.75 7.29
N GLU A 326 -30.22 34.66 6.63
CA GLU A 326 -31.62 34.44 6.20
C GLU A 326 -32.60 34.14 7.36
N THR A 327 -32.12 33.79 8.56
CA THR A 327 -32.98 33.41 9.70
C THR A 327 -33.28 34.54 10.69
N LYS A 328 -32.85 35.78 10.45
CA LYS A 328 -33.17 36.93 11.33
C LYS A 328 -33.91 38.06 10.61
N ALA A 329 -35.20 37.86 10.34
CA ALA A 329 -36.17 38.93 10.13
C ALA A 329 -37.37 38.73 11.10
N PRO A 330 -37.66 39.67 12.03
CA PRO A 330 -38.78 39.49 12.94
C PRO A 330 -40.08 40.02 12.32
N ALA A 331 -41.11 39.17 12.27
CA ALA A 331 -42.46 39.56 11.90
C ALA A 331 -43.17 40.27 13.08
N ALA A 332 -43.35 41.58 12.96
CA ALA A 332 -44.17 42.38 13.87
C ALA A 332 -45.68 42.10 13.64
N LYS A 333 -46.36 41.52 14.63
CA LYS A 333 -47.82 41.36 14.64
C LYS A 333 -48.50 42.64 15.14
N LYS A 334 -49.31 43.27 14.28
CA LYS A 334 -50.29 44.31 14.64
C LYS A 334 -51.53 43.68 15.28
N ALA A 335 -51.97 44.23 16.40
CA ALA A 335 -53.22 43.90 17.09
C ALA A 335 -54.45 44.54 16.42
N PRO A 336 -55.64 43.94 16.46
CA PRO A 336 -56.88 44.64 16.19
C PRO A 336 -57.62 45.04 17.47
N ALA A 337 -58.08 46.28 17.50
CA ALA A 337 -58.90 46.88 18.54
C ALA A 337 -60.30 46.24 18.60
N LYS A 338 -60.79 45.95 19.82
CA LYS A 338 -62.20 45.66 20.08
C LYS A 338 -62.87 46.88 20.71
N LYS A 339 -63.92 47.38 20.03
CA LYS A 339 -64.91 48.33 20.53
C LYS A 339 -65.85 47.66 21.54
N ALA A 340 -66.31 48.47 22.49
CA ALA A 340 -67.27 48.15 23.55
C ALA A 340 -68.74 48.12 23.07
N ALA A 341 -69.58 47.31 23.74
CA ALA A 341 -71.02 47.47 24.01
C ALA A 341 -71.44 46.30 24.94
N SER A 342 -71.72 46.51 26.24
CA SER A 342 -72.95 47.01 26.89
C SER A 342 -73.89 45.89 27.37
N LYS A 343 -74.21 45.97 28.68
CA LYS A 343 -75.14 45.18 29.51
C LYS A 343 -74.63 43.86 30.08
#